data_AF-A0A349PT95-F1
#
_entry.id   AF-A0A349PT95-F1
#
_cell.length_a   1.000
_cell.length_b   1.000
_cell.length_c   1.000
_cell.angle_alpha   90.00
_cell.angle_beta   90.00
_cell.angle_gamma   90.00
#
_symmetry.space_group_name_H-M   'P 1'
#
loop_
_entity.id
_entity.type
_entity.pdbx_description
1 polymer ?
#
loop_
_entity_poly.entity_id
_entity_poly.type
_entity_poly.pdbx_seq_one_letter_code
_entity_poly.pdbx_strand_id
1 'polypeptide(L)' 'MHFLSHSTQETEAIGEELAQKLRGGDVLAFTGSLGMGKTAFTRGLARGLGCRGRVTSPTFTIVNEYEGDIPLFHF' A
#
# COMPACT_ATOMS: atom_id res chain seq x y z
N MET A 1 -8.23 8.30 -11.81
CA MET A 1 -7.06 9.20 -11.60
C MET A 1 -5.88 8.59 -12.34
N HIS A 2 -4.97 9.40 -12.88
CA HIS A 2 -3.75 8.93 -13.53
C HIS A 2 -2.55 9.61 -12.87
N PHE A 3 -1.55 8.81 -12.50
CA PHE A 3 -0.31 9.28 -11.90
C PHE A 3 0.87 8.74 -12.71
N LEU A 4 1.93 9.53 -12.81
CA LEU A 4 3.23 9.12 -13.32
C LEU A 4 4.23 9.30 -12.18
N SER A 5 5.02 8.27 -11.91
CA SER A 5 6.02 8.26 -10.85
C SER A 5 7.36 7.86 -11.43
N HIS A 6 8.42 8.57 -11.04
CA HIS A 6 9.79 8.34 -11.47
C HIS A 6 10.68 7.79 -10.36
N SER A 7 10.15 7.63 -9.14
CA SER A 7 10.89 7.11 -7.99
C SER A 7 10.03 6.27 -7.06
N THR A 8 10.69 5.47 -6.21
CA THR A 8 10.00 4.69 -5.17
C THR A 8 9.30 5.63 -4.18
N GLN A 9 9.93 6.76 -3.86
CA GLN A 9 9.42 7.76 -2.93
C GLN A 9 8.15 8.43 -3.46
N GLU A 10 8.10 8.74 -4.75
CA GLU A 10 6.87 9.24 -5.40
C GLU A 10 5.75 8.19 -5.37
N THR A 11 6.06 6.92 -5.66
CA THR A 11 5.08 5.83 -5.59
C THR A 11 4.50 5.68 -4.18
N GLU A 12 5.33 5.80 -3.15
CA GLU A 12 4.90 5.80 -1.75
C GLU A 12 4.04 7.02 -1.41
N ALA A 13 4.41 8.21 -1.87
CA ALA A 13 3.62 9.42 -1.64
C ALA A 13 2.21 9.33 -2.27
N ILE A 14 2.10 8.74 -3.46
CA ILE A 14 0.79 8.50 -4.11
C ILE A 14 -0.05 7.53 -3.28
N GLY A 15 0.54 6.45 -2.77
CA GLY A 15 -0.16 5.51 -1.89
C GLY A 15 -0.67 6.17 -0.62
N GLU A 16 0.13 7.03 0.00
CA GLU A 16 -0.25 7.78 1.20
C GLU A 16 -1.38 8.78 0.94
N GLU A 17 -1.36 9.48 -0.21
CA GLU A 17 -2.44 10.38 -0.60
C GLU A 17 -3.76 9.62 -0.84
N LEU A 18 -3.68 8.43 -1.46
CA LEU A 18 -4.87 7.60 -1.67
C LEU A 18 -5.47 7.12 -0.35
N ALA A 19 -4.64 6.76 0.64
CA ALA A 19 -5.09 6.29 1.94
C ALA A 19 -6.06 7.26 2.63
N GLN A 20 -5.86 8.57 2.49
CA GLN A 20 -6.72 9.60 3.09
C GLN A 20 -8.16 9.59 2.54
N LYS A 21 -8.40 8.92 1.42
CA LYS A 21 -9.70 8.82 0.75
C LYS A 21 -10.40 7.49 1.01
N LEU A 22 -9.69 6.51 1.60
CA LEU A 22 -10.20 5.17 1.86
C LEU A 22 -11.01 5.10 3.15
N ARG A 23 -11.85 4.06 3.23
CA ARG A 23 -12.66 3.73 4.40
C ARG A 23 -12.55 2.23 4.68
N GLY A 24 -12.90 1.84 5.90
CA GLY A 24 -12.97 0.42 6.27
C GLY A 24 -13.91 -0.35 5.34
N GLY A 25 -13.43 -1.48 4.81
CA GLY A 25 -14.16 -2.33 3.87
C GLY A 25 -13.78 -2.12 2.39
N ASP A 26 -13.01 -1.08 2.05
CA ASP A 26 -12.51 -0.90 0.69
C ASP A 26 -11.51 -1.99 0.31
N VAL A 27 -11.56 -2.40 -0.97
CA VAL A 27 -10.66 -3.41 -1.54
C VAL A 27 -9.91 -2.83 -2.73
N LEU A 28 -8.58 -2.84 -2.67
CA LEU A 28 -7.70 -2.37 -3.74
C LEU A 28 -7.04 -3.57 -4.41
N ALA A 29 -7.31 -3.77 -5.70
CA ALA A 29 -6.66 -4.80 -6.50
C ALA A 29 -5.48 -4.19 -7.27
N PHE A 30 -4.28 -4.76 -7.10
CA PHE A 30 -3.12 -4.39 -7.91
C PHE A 30 -2.93 -5.33 -9.08
N THR A 31 -2.69 -4.75 -10.25
CA THR A 31 -2.33 -5.48 -11.48
C THR A 31 -0.98 -5.00 -11.97
N GLY A 32 -0.07 -5.93 -12.25
CA GLY A 32 1.26 -5.60 -12.77
C GLY A 32 2.28 -6.70 -12.47
N SER A 33 3.37 -6.72 -13.23
CA SER A 33 4.44 -7.72 -13.13
C SER A 33 5.27 -7.56 -11.85
N LEU A 34 6.12 -8.55 -11.57
CA LEU A 34 7.07 -8.49 -10.48
C LEU A 34 7.98 -7.26 -10.64
N GLY A 35 8.22 -6.54 -9.54
CA GLY A 35 9.07 -5.35 -9.56
C GLY A 35 8.38 -4.04 -10.01
N MET A 36 7.10 -4.06 -10.40
CA MET A 36 6.36 -2.83 -10.78
C MET A 36 6.05 -1.84 -9.63
N GLY A 37 6.60 -2.05 -8.42
CA GLY A 37 6.40 -1.12 -7.31
C GLY A 37 5.13 -1.31 -6.48
N LYS A 38 4.36 -2.41 -6.68
CA LYS A 38 3.17 -2.74 -5.86
C LYS A 38 3.44 -2.62 -4.35
N THR A 39 4.49 -3.26 -3.87
CA THR A 39 4.86 -3.20 -2.44
C THR A 39 5.27 -1.80 -2.02
N ALA A 40 5.93 -1.02 -2.88
CA ALA A 40 6.25 0.38 -2.56
C ALA A 40 4.98 1.20 -2.36
N PHE A 41 4.02 1.07 -3.27
CA PHE A 41 2.70 1.68 -3.13
C PHE A 41 2.03 1.27 -1.82
N THR A 42 2.04 -0.04 -1.48
CA THR A 42 1.48 -0.53 -0.21
C THR A 42 2.15 0.08 1.02
N ARG A 43 3.46 0.34 1.00
CA ARG A 43 4.15 1.00 2.12
C ARG A 43 3.62 2.42 2.36
N GLY A 44 3.43 3.17 1.28
CA GLY A 44 2.83 4.50 1.32
C GLY A 44 1.39 4.46 1.85
N LEU A 45 0.61 3.52 1.32
CA LEU A 45 -0.77 3.29 1.74
C LEU A 45 -0.85 3.00 3.25
N ALA A 46 -0.02 2.07 3.74
CA ALA A 46 0.03 1.71 5.15
C ALA A 46 0.37 2.90 6.04
N ARG A 47 1.35 3.74 5.64
CA ARG A 47 1.71 4.96 6.37
C ARG A 47 0.51 5.92 6.48
N GLY A 48 -0.20 6.13 5.37
CA GLY A 48 -1.39 7.00 5.35
C GLY A 48 -2.58 6.45 6.13
N LEU A 49 -2.68 5.13 6.31
CA LEU A 49 -3.69 4.46 7.17
C LEU A 49 -3.29 4.41 8.66
N GLY A 50 -2.17 5.05 9.04
CA GLY A 50 -1.67 5.04 10.41
C GLY A 50 -1.01 3.72 10.83
N CYS A 51 -0.72 2.82 9.88
CA CYS A 51 -0.09 1.54 10.18
C CYS A 51 1.36 1.73 10.64
N ARG A 52 1.76 0.99 11.68
CA ARG A 52 3.11 1.06 12.24
C ARG A 52 3.96 -0.12 11.80
N GLY A 53 5.28 0.09 11.73
CA GLY A 53 6.25 -0.98 11.45
C GLY A 53 6.57 -1.16 9.96
N ARG A 54 7.34 -2.21 9.67
CA ARG A 54 7.88 -2.46 8.33
C ARG A 54 6.90 -3.27 7.48
N VAL A 55 6.41 -2.65 6.41
CA VAL A 55 5.60 -3.35 5.40
C VAL A 55 6.50 -4.12 4.44
N THR A 56 6.20 -5.39 4.26
CA THR A 56 6.93 -6.32 3.38
C THR A 56 5.98 -7.05 2.43
N SER A 57 6.53 -7.66 1.39
CA SER A 57 5.78 -8.44 0.41
C SER A 57 5.28 -9.75 1.03
N PRO A 58 3.98 -10.06 0.99
CA PRO A 58 3.39 -11.29 1.54
C PRO A 58 3.58 -12.51 0.63
N THR A 59 4.64 -12.54 -0.19
CA THR A 59 4.86 -13.56 -1.24
C THR A 59 4.79 -15.00 -0.71
N PHE A 60 5.24 -15.23 0.53
CA PHE A 60 5.21 -16.55 1.16
C PHE A 60 4.19 -16.67 2.29
N THR A 61 3.77 -15.56 2.89
CA THR A 61 2.81 -15.54 4.00
C THR A 61 1.36 -15.53 3.51
N ILE A 62 1.12 -15.25 2.22
CA ILE A 62 -0.20 -15.06 1.59
C ILE A 62 -0.90 -13.79 2.07
N VAL A 63 -0.80 -13.45 3.35
CA VAL A 63 -1.31 -12.21 3.91
C VAL A 63 -0.38 -11.68 5.00
N ASN A 64 -0.16 -10.37 5.00
CA ASN A 64 0.41 -9.62 6.11
C ASN A 64 -0.63 -8.63 6.63
N GLU A 65 -0.83 -8.63 7.95
CA GLU A 65 -1.76 -7.73 8.63
C GLU A 65 -0.99 -6.62 9.34
N TYR A 66 -1.46 -5.38 9.19
CA TYR A 66 -0.86 -4.21 9.82
C TYR A 66 -1.92 -3.43 10.59
N GLU A 67 -1.66 -3.21 11.88
CA GLU A 67 -2.52 -2.41 12.74
C GLU A 67 -2.23 -0.91 12.52
N GLY A 68 -3.32 -0.15 12.33
CA GLY A 68 -3.34 1.31 12.16
C GLY A 68 -4.74 1.85 12.51
N ASP A 69 -5.03 3.10 12.17
CA ASP A 69 -6.35 3.69 12.37
C ASP A 69 -7.42 2.94 11.56
N ILE A 70 -7.03 2.47 10.37
CA ILE A 70 -7.75 1.49 9.57
C ILE A 70 -6.79 0.31 9.36
N PRO A 71 -7.16 -0.93 9.77
CA PRO A 71 -6.29 -2.09 9.59
C PRO A 71 -6.09 -2.40 8.10
N LEU A 72 -4.85 -2.73 7.74
CA LEU A 72 -4.48 -3.08 6.36
C LEU A 72 -4.17 -4.58 6.26
N PHE A 73 -4.91 -5.26 5.37
CA PHE A 73 -4.66 -6.64 4.97
C PHE A 73 -3.97 -6.63 3.60
N HIS A 74 -2.69 -6.99 3.56
CA HIS A 74 -1.89 -7.03 2.33
C HIS A 74 -1.73 -8.47 1.86
N PHE A 75 -2.33 -8.80 0.73
CA PHE A 75 -2.28 -10.11 0.07
C PHE A 75 -1.17 -10.19 -0.99
#